data_AF-A0AAU5TIW7-F1
#
_entry.id   AF-A0AAU5TIW7-F1
#
_cell.length_a   1.000
_cell.length_b   1.000
_cell.length_c   1.000
_cell.angle_alpha   90.00
_cell.angle_beta   90.00
_cell.angle_gamma   90.00
#
_symmetry.space_group_name_H-M   'P 1'
#
loop_
_entity.id
_entity.type
_entity.pdbx_description
1 polymer ?
#
loop_
_entity_poly.entity_id
_entity_poly.type
_entity_poly.pdbx_seq_one_letter_code
_entity_poly.pdbx_strand_id
1 'polypeptide(L)'
;MVVLLLLLLLAGGAATGCGGRATTHHKPGTSHEQASGNVGTLLPAQDGAGHHLREVPARGAPQVGLTAHPDSEDGWNLQLTVAGFRFTPDSTGGAALPGTGHAHLELDGRKLARVYGPWFHLPAAQVPEGAHTLTVRLYADDHTAWAVGGKAVEASIPLTGATPGGAGHTHAAPSPPSATPQSATTPSAAPQADRTITLTVRAGKVTPAPGRIEVTRGERVALRVTSDRADTLHVHGYDKELALPAGQEATLVLTADRTGLFEVETHESDLVLTQLLVR
;
A
#
# COMPACT_ATOMS: atom_id res chain seq x y z
N MET A 1 35.84 16.88 66.25
CA MET A 1 35.75 15.50 65.73
C MET A 1 36.05 15.53 64.24
N VAL A 2 36.92 14.62 63.78
CA VAL A 2 37.18 14.19 62.37
C VAL A 2 37.36 15.26 61.29
N VAL A 3 38.54 15.23 60.67
CA VAL A 3 38.88 15.92 59.41
C VAL A 3 38.51 15.01 58.22
N LEU A 4 37.99 15.57 57.12
CA LEU A 4 38.25 15.00 55.80
C LEU A 4 38.29 16.08 54.71
N LEU A 5 39.37 16.05 53.93
CA LEU A 5 39.60 16.85 52.73
C LEU A 5 39.38 15.94 51.51
N LEU A 6 38.68 16.41 50.47
CA LEU A 6 38.81 15.80 49.14
C LEU A 6 38.55 16.83 48.03
N LEU A 7 39.54 17.00 47.15
CA LEU A 7 39.36 17.68 45.86
C LEU A 7 38.74 16.71 44.85
N LEU A 8 37.93 17.20 43.91
CA LEU A 8 37.77 16.56 42.60
C LEU A 8 37.52 17.57 41.47
N LEU A 9 38.11 17.23 40.33
CA LEU A 9 38.48 18.09 39.21
C LEU A 9 37.33 18.67 38.38
N LEU A 10 37.63 19.76 37.65
CA LEU A 10 36.91 20.13 36.42
C LEU A 10 37.21 19.11 35.31
N ALA A 11 36.20 18.77 34.48
CA ALA A 11 36.28 18.86 33.01
C ALA A 11 35.01 18.35 32.29
N GLY A 12 34.58 19.09 31.27
CA GLY A 12 34.06 18.50 30.02
C GLY A 12 32.54 18.34 29.87
N GLY A 13 32.03 18.69 28.69
CA GLY A 13 30.84 18.02 28.13
C GLY A 13 29.55 18.83 28.01
N ALA A 14 29.59 20.06 27.50
CA ALA A 14 28.38 20.67 26.92
C ALA A 14 28.00 19.96 25.60
N ALA A 15 27.41 18.77 25.70
CA ALA A 15 26.86 18.06 24.55
C ALA A 15 25.50 18.67 24.18
N THR A 16 25.53 19.72 23.36
CA THR A 16 24.34 20.21 22.65
C THR A 16 23.88 19.12 21.68
N GLY A 17 23.00 18.25 22.15
CA GLY A 17 22.33 17.26 21.32
C GLY A 17 21.45 17.97 20.29
N CYS A 18 21.99 18.17 19.09
CA CYS A 18 21.20 18.57 17.93
C CYS A 18 20.21 17.45 17.59
N GLY A 19 19.05 17.45 18.23
CA GLY A 19 17.93 16.59 17.87
C GLY A 19 17.58 16.84 16.41
N GLY A 20 17.77 15.81 15.58
CA GLY A 20 17.50 15.88 14.15
C GLY A 20 16.05 16.30 13.90
N ARG A 21 15.86 17.44 13.23
CA ARG A 21 14.55 17.99 12.92
C ARG A 21 13.82 17.04 11.98
N ALA A 22 12.63 16.56 12.36
CA ALA A 22 11.79 15.77 11.46
C ALA A 22 11.46 16.60 10.21
N THR A 23 11.95 16.16 9.03
CA THR A 23 11.80 16.88 7.77
C THR A 23 10.46 16.56 7.13
N THR A 24 9.46 17.42 7.37
CA THR A 24 8.13 17.33 6.73
C THR A 24 8.08 18.12 5.41
N HIS A 25 7.62 17.47 4.35
CA HIS A 25 7.49 18.01 2.97
C HIS A 25 6.26 17.35 2.32
N HIS A 26 5.33 18.03 1.64
CA HIS A 26 5.12 19.48 1.42
C HIS A 26 3.59 19.76 1.26
N LYS A 27 3.21 21.01 0.93
CA LYS A 27 1.83 21.50 0.69
C LYS A 27 1.48 21.51 -0.82
N PRO A 28 0.21 21.66 -1.26
CA PRO A 28 -1.03 21.98 -0.51
C PRO A 28 -2.11 20.89 -0.52
N GLY A 29 -3.02 20.94 0.46
CA GLY A 29 -4.03 19.91 0.75
C GLY A 29 -3.70 19.10 2.01
N THR A 30 -2.41 18.91 2.27
CA THR A 30 -1.86 18.25 3.45
C THR A 30 -1.76 19.19 4.65
N SER A 31 -2.81 19.22 5.49
CA SER A 31 -2.58 19.50 6.91
C SER A 31 -1.96 18.27 7.55
N HIS A 32 -0.62 18.21 7.58
CA HIS A 32 0.04 17.37 8.57
C HIS A 32 -0.32 17.95 9.94
N GLU A 33 -1.33 17.35 10.56
CA GLU A 33 -1.54 17.46 11.99
C GLU A 33 -0.21 17.03 12.64
N GLN A 34 0.42 17.95 13.36
CA GLN A 34 1.71 17.64 13.98
C GLN A 34 1.49 16.48 14.95
N ALA A 35 2.36 15.47 14.92
CA ALA A 35 2.26 14.32 15.80
C ALA A 35 2.33 14.77 17.27
N SER A 36 1.16 15.02 17.85
CA SER A 36 0.98 15.53 19.20
C SER A 36 0.11 14.55 19.99
N GLY A 37 0.65 14.04 21.09
CA GLY A 37 0.07 12.93 21.84
C GLY A 37 0.92 11.66 21.76
N ASN A 38 0.51 10.64 22.50
CA ASN A 38 1.18 9.34 22.51
C ASN A 38 0.73 8.51 21.29
N VAL A 39 1.67 8.19 20.40
CA VAL A 39 1.46 7.37 19.19
C VAL A 39 1.74 5.87 19.43
N GLY A 40 1.83 5.43 20.69
CA GLY A 40 2.13 4.05 21.04
C GLY A 40 3.61 3.69 20.96
N THR A 41 3.92 2.45 21.35
CA THR A 41 5.28 1.90 21.42
C THR A 41 5.52 0.92 20.30
N LEU A 42 6.61 1.07 19.54
CA LEU A 42 7.03 0.05 18.58
C LEU A 42 7.58 -1.17 19.32
N LEU A 43 7.01 -2.34 19.03
CA LEU A 43 7.48 -3.62 19.55
C LEU A 43 8.55 -4.21 18.61
N PRO A 44 9.48 -5.03 19.13
CA PRO A 44 10.35 -5.84 18.29
C PRO A 44 9.59 -6.88 17.44
N ALA A 45 8.37 -7.24 17.86
CA ALA A 45 7.49 -8.13 17.13
C ALA A 45 7.00 -7.50 15.81
N GLN A 46 6.76 -8.36 14.84
CA GLN A 46 6.21 -8.02 13.53
C GLN A 46 4.93 -8.84 13.29
N ASP A 47 4.10 -8.39 12.34
CA ASP A 47 3.00 -9.19 11.81
C ASP A 47 3.47 -10.20 10.74
N GLY A 48 2.52 -10.92 10.14
CA GLY A 48 2.81 -11.92 9.11
C GLY A 48 3.46 -11.39 7.83
N ALA A 49 3.36 -10.07 7.59
CA ALA A 49 3.96 -9.37 6.46
C ALA A 49 5.23 -8.58 6.85
N GLY A 50 5.76 -8.77 8.07
CA GLY A 50 7.01 -8.16 8.52
C GLY A 50 6.88 -6.71 9.01
N HIS A 51 5.67 -6.16 9.13
CA HIS A 51 5.47 -4.81 9.66
C HIS A 51 5.60 -4.80 11.18
N HIS A 52 6.35 -3.85 11.74
CA HIS A 52 6.46 -3.72 13.20
C HIS A 52 5.12 -3.38 13.85
N LEU A 53 4.84 -4.03 14.98
CA LEU A 53 3.63 -3.77 15.77
C LEU A 53 3.79 -2.48 16.58
N ARG A 54 2.76 -1.63 16.58
CA ARG A 54 2.64 -0.38 17.31
C ARG A 54 1.60 -0.54 18.43
N GLU A 55 2.08 -0.87 19.62
CA GLU A 55 1.27 -1.13 20.81
C GLU A 55 0.63 0.15 21.35
N VAL A 56 -0.70 0.13 21.52
CA VAL A 56 -1.49 1.20 22.17
C VAL A 56 -2.34 0.63 23.31
N PRO A 57 -2.68 1.44 24.33
CA PRO A 57 -3.57 1.00 25.41
C PRO A 57 -4.95 0.58 24.89
N ALA A 58 -5.47 -0.57 25.34
CA ALA A 58 -6.77 -1.10 24.93
C ALA A 58 -7.95 -0.09 25.08
N ARG A 59 -7.85 0.84 26.04
CA ARG A 59 -8.83 1.92 26.20
C ARG A 59 -8.66 2.94 25.06
N GLY A 60 -9.61 2.94 24.13
CA GLY A 60 -9.63 3.86 22.99
C GLY A 60 -8.71 3.44 21.84
N ALA A 61 -8.21 2.20 21.86
CA ALA A 61 -7.49 1.63 20.74
C ALA A 61 -8.37 1.55 19.47
N PRO A 62 -7.75 1.60 18.27
CA PRO A 62 -8.39 1.22 17.02
C PRO A 62 -9.05 -0.16 17.10
N GLN A 63 -10.17 -0.31 16.40
CA GLN A 63 -10.89 -1.57 16.23
C GLN A 63 -11.39 -1.65 14.79
N VAL A 64 -11.43 -2.87 14.24
CA VAL A 64 -12.00 -3.19 12.93
C VAL A 64 -12.91 -4.41 13.04
N GLY A 65 -13.98 -4.42 12.26
CA GLY A 65 -14.78 -5.58 11.92
C GLY A 65 -14.98 -5.64 10.41
N LEU A 66 -15.19 -6.84 9.87
CA LEU A 66 -15.27 -7.10 8.44
C LEU A 66 -16.53 -7.91 8.12
N THR A 67 -17.29 -7.50 7.11
CA THR A 67 -18.35 -8.30 6.48
C THR A 67 -18.16 -8.32 4.97
N ALA A 68 -18.48 -9.45 4.33
CA ALA A 68 -18.50 -9.57 2.88
C ALA A 68 -19.95 -9.73 2.39
N HIS A 69 -20.30 -8.97 1.37
CA HIS A 69 -21.61 -9.02 0.71
C HIS A 69 -21.37 -9.46 -0.74
N PRO A 70 -21.90 -10.61 -1.19
CA PRO A 70 -21.81 -10.99 -2.60
C PRO A 70 -22.34 -9.87 -3.51
N ASP A 71 -21.57 -9.53 -4.53
CA ASP A 71 -22.01 -8.62 -5.59
C ASP A 71 -22.72 -9.41 -6.70
N SER A 72 -23.62 -8.78 -7.45
CA SER A 72 -24.38 -9.46 -8.51
C SER A 72 -23.64 -9.60 -9.83
N GLU A 73 -22.62 -8.77 -10.05
CA GLU A 73 -21.82 -8.75 -11.28
C GLU A 73 -20.49 -9.50 -11.08
N ASP A 74 -19.73 -9.20 -10.01
CA ASP A 74 -18.43 -9.85 -9.73
C ASP A 74 -18.06 -9.82 -8.23
N GLY A 75 -17.72 -10.98 -7.66
CA GLY A 75 -17.07 -11.06 -6.34
C GLY A 75 -17.90 -10.55 -5.16
N TRP A 76 -17.29 -9.70 -4.32
CA TRP A 76 -17.88 -9.22 -3.07
C TRP A 76 -17.60 -7.74 -2.79
N ASN A 77 -18.61 -7.04 -2.29
CA ASN A 77 -18.44 -5.75 -1.61
C ASN A 77 -18.14 -6.01 -0.13
N LEU A 78 -16.93 -5.69 0.29
CA LEU A 78 -16.48 -5.77 1.68
C LEU A 78 -16.84 -4.48 2.42
N GLN A 79 -17.41 -4.61 3.61
CA GLN A 79 -17.65 -3.51 4.53
C GLN A 79 -16.71 -3.63 5.75
N LEU A 80 -15.92 -2.59 5.97
CA LEU A 80 -15.07 -2.42 7.14
C LEU A 80 -15.80 -1.51 8.13
N THR A 81 -16.18 -2.03 9.29
CA THR A 81 -16.66 -1.21 10.42
C THR A 81 -15.48 -0.87 11.31
N VAL A 82 -15.23 0.41 11.57
CA VAL A 82 -14.10 0.86 12.41
C VAL A 82 -14.56 1.69 13.60
N ALA A 83 -13.86 1.57 14.72
CA ALA A 83 -14.04 2.39 15.91
C ALA A 83 -12.68 2.82 16.48
N GLY A 84 -12.58 4.03 17.03
CA GLY A 84 -11.29 4.59 17.47
C GLY A 84 -10.27 4.77 16.34
N PHE A 85 -10.72 4.76 15.08
CA PHE A 85 -9.88 4.81 13.89
C PHE A 85 -10.50 5.66 12.78
N ARG A 86 -9.67 6.36 12.02
CA ARG A 86 -10.04 7.17 10.85
C ARG A 86 -9.09 6.86 9.68
N PHE A 87 -9.66 6.54 8.52
CA PHE A 87 -8.89 6.41 7.29
C PHE A 87 -8.28 7.76 6.86
N THR A 88 -7.00 7.72 6.46
CA THR A 88 -6.20 8.88 6.03
C THR A 88 -5.44 8.58 4.72
N PRO A 89 -6.13 8.29 3.59
CA PRO A 89 -5.48 8.07 2.30
C PRO A 89 -4.55 9.21 1.84
N ASP A 90 -4.80 10.45 2.31
CA ASP A 90 -4.00 11.63 2.02
C ASP A 90 -2.74 11.77 2.88
N SER A 91 -2.53 10.86 3.83
CA SER A 91 -1.37 10.84 4.75
C SER A 91 -0.56 9.55 4.72
N THR A 92 -0.98 8.50 3.98
CA THR A 92 -0.26 7.23 3.87
C THR A 92 1.18 7.44 3.37
N GLY A 93 2.15 6.77 4.01
CA GLY A 93 3.58 7.03 3.88
C GLY A 93 4.10 8.17 4.77
N GLY A 94 3.22 8.84 5.53
CA GLY A 94 3.55 9.89 6.50
C GLY A 94 3.98 9.34 7.87
N ALA A 95 3.95 10.21 8.89
CA ALA A 95 4.19 9.80 10.27
C ALA A 95 2.89 9.26 10.91
N ALA A 96 2.99 8.24 11.77
CA ALA A 96 1.86 7.76 12.54
C ALA A 96 1.20 8.87 13.39
N LEU A 97 -0.12 9.00 13.29
CA LEU A 97 -0.94 9.79 14.21
C LEU A 97 -1.89 8.84 14.98
N PRO A 98 -2.32 9.17 16.21
CA PRO A 98 -3.12 8.26 17.02
C PRO A 98 -4.46 7.92 16.35
N GLY A 99 -4.69 6.63 16.06
CA GLY A 99 -5.96 6.17 15.48
C GLY A 99 -6.19 6.63 14.03
N THR A 100 -5.14 6.81 13.23
CA THR A 100 -5.27 7.03 11.78
C THR A 100 -4.50 6.01 10.96
N GLY A 101 -4.71 6.03 9.65
CA GLY A 101 -3.94 5.31 8.66
C GLY A 101 -4.82 4.66 7.59
N HIS A 102 -4.52 3.41 7.27
CA HIS A 102 -5.18 2.60 6.26
C HIS A 102 -5.30 1.16 6.77
N ALA A 103 -5.96 0.29 6.02
CA ALA A 103 -5.96 -1.14 6.30
C ALA A 103 -5.25 -1.92 5.18
N HIS A 104 -4.72 -3.10 5.47
CA HIS A 104 -4.41 -4.10 4.43
C HIS A 104 -5.46 -5.20 4.44
N LEU A 105 -5.79 -5.70 3.26
CA LEU A 105 -6.62 -6.85 3.03
C LEU A 105 -5.72 -8.03 2.66
N GLU A 106 -5.91 -9.17 3.31
CA GLU A 106 -5.13 -10.39 3.15
C GLU A 106 -6.07 -11.58 2.88
N LEU A 107 -5.66 -12.51 2.00
CA LEU A 107 -6.31 -13.80 1.78
C LEU A 107 -5.32 -14.91 2.15
N ASP A 108 -5.68 -15.76 3.10
CA ASP A 108 -4.82 -16.80 3.68
C ASP A 108 -3.44 -16.27 4.15
N GLY A 109 -3.42 -15.03 4.66
CA GLY A 109 -2.21 -14.33 5.11
C GLY A 109 -1.34 -13.75 3.99
N ARG A 110 -1.77 -13.83 2.72
CA ARG A 110 -1.13 -13.14 1.60
C ARG A 110 -1.86 -11.81 1.35
N LYS A 111 -1.11 -10.70 1.31
CA LYS A 111 -1.66 -9.37 1.02
C LYS A 111 -2.29 -9.34 -0.38
N LEU A 112 -3.55 -8.93 -0.45
CA LEU A 112 -4.29 -8.66 -1.69
C LEU A 112 -4.23 -7.19 -2.07
N ALA A 113 -4.49 -6.30 -1.12
CA ALA A 113 -4.67 -4.86 -1.39
C ALA A 113 -4.48 -4.00 -0.13
N ARG A 114 -4.32 -2.70 -0.33
CA ARG A 114 -4.56 -1.70 0.72
C ARG A 114 -5.97 -1.11 0.58
N VAL A 115 -6.59 -0.82 1.71
CA VAL A 115 -7.96 -0.33 1.83
C VAL A 115 -7.97 1.03 2.52
N TYR A 116 -8.53 2.01 1.82
CA TYR A 116 -8.50 3.43 2.17
C TYR A 116 -9.82 3.99 2.71
N GLY A 117 -10.80 3.13 2.95
CA GLY A 117 -12.13 3.53 3.39
C GLY A 117 -12.95 2.35 3.91
N PRO A 118 -14.20 2.60 4.33
CA PRO A 118 -15.07 1.58 4.90
C PRO A 118 -15.62 0.56 3.88
N TRP A 119 -15.37 0.74 2.59
CA TRP A 119 -15.84 -0.14 1.53
C TRP A 119 -14.69 -0.50 0.57
N PHE A 120 -14.64 -1.78 0.17
CA PHE A 120 -13.71 -2.29 -0.84
C PHE A 120 -14.41 -3.34 -1.69
N HIS A 121 -14.22 -3.31 -3.00
CA HIS A 121 -14.75 -4.34 -3.90
C HIS A 121 -13.64 -5.36 -4.19
N LEU A 122 -13.89 -6.63 -3.85
CA LEU A 122 -13.00 -7.78 -4.03
C LEU A 122 -13.50 -8.61 -5.22
N PRO A 123 -12.84 -8.56 -6.39
CA PRO A 123 -13.20 -9.34 -7.58
C PRO A 123 -13.18 -10.85 -7.29
N ALA A 124 -14.07 -11.63 -7.92
CA ALA A 124 -14.07 -13.09 -7.77
C ALA A 124 -12.76 -13.72 -8.24
N ALA A 125 -12.13 -13.13 -9.27
CA ALA A 125 -10.85 -13.59 -9.81
C ALA A 125 -9.67 -13.53 -8.80
N GLN A 126 -9.78 -12.73 -7.73
CA GLN A 126 -8.76 -12.64 -6.67
C GLN A 126 -8.98 -13.66 -5.54
N VAL A 127 -10.05 -14.47 -5.59
CA VAL A 127 -10.37 -15.50 -4.58
C VAL A 127 -10.44 -16.86 -5.28
N PRO A 128 -9.43 -17.73 -5.13
CA PRO A 128 -9.42 -19.06 -5.75
C PRO A 128 -10.62 -19.92 -5.36
N GLU A 129 -10.85 -21.01 -6.09
CA GLU A 129 -11.92 -21.96 -5.75
C GLU A 129 -11.60 -22.67 -4.43
N GLY A 130 -12.54 -22.64 -3.49
CA GLY A 130 -12.42 -23.28 -2.20
C GLY A 130 -12.66 -22.33 -1.02
N ALA A 131 -12.38 -22.82 0.19
CA ALA A 131 -12.54 -22.05 1.42
C ALA A 131 -11.24 -21.34 1.79
N HIS A 132 -11.33 -20.04 1.99
CA HIS A 132 -10.24 -19.13 2.32
C HIS A 132 -10.56 -18.34 3.59
N THR A 133 -9.53 -17.78 4.22
CA THR A 133 -9.67 -16.81 5.31
C THR A 133 -9.30 -15.42 4.80
N LEU A 134 -10.28 -14.52 4.78
CA LEU A 134 -10.08 -13.11 4.44
C LEU A 134 -9.84 -12.32 5.74
N THR A 135 -8.69 -11.65 5.85
CA THR A 135 -8.29 -10.85 7.01
C THR A 135 -8.13 -9.39 6.62
N VAL A 136 -8.56 -8.48 7.50
CA VAL A 136 -8.25 -7.05 7.42
C VAL A 136 -7.49 -6.62 8.67
N ARG A 137 -6.35 -5.93 8.50
CA ARG A 137 -5.51 -5.41 9.60
C ARG A 137 -5.35 -3.90 9.47
N LEU A 138 -5.41 -3.18 10.59
CA LEU A 138 -5.23 -1.72 10.61
C LEU A 138 -3.76 -1.33 10.78
N TYR A 139 -3.32 -0.36 9.99
CA TYR A 139 -1.96 0.18 10.00
C TYR A 139 -2.00 1.69 10.23
N ALA A 140 -0.95 2.22 10.82
CA ALA A 140 -0.68 3.64 10.87
C ALA A 140 -0.18 4.16 9.51
N ASP A 141 -0.21 5.48 9.33
CA ASP A 141 0.29 6.14 8.11
C ASP A 141 1.76 5.83 7.80
N ASP A 142 2.58 5.45 8.79
CA ASP A 142 3.99 5.03 8.63
C ASP A 142 4.17 3.52 8.31
N HIS A 143 3.08 2.82 7.97
CA HIS A 143 2.98 1.38 7.72
C HIS A 143 3.27 0.47 8.93
N THR A 144 3.30 0.98 10.16
CA THR A 144 3.35 0.10 11.35
C THR A 144 1.95 -0.42 11.70
N ALA A 145 1.83 -1.70 12.04
CA ALA A 145 0.54 -2.32 12.33
C ALA A 145 0.04 -1.91 13.72
N TRP A 146 -1.17 -1.39 13.86
CA TRP A 146 -1.74 -1.06 15.17
C TRP A 146 -1.89 -2.34 16.00
N ALA A 147 -1.53 -2.28 17.28
CA ALA A 147 -1.55 -3.45 18.17
C ALA A 147 -2.09 -3.15 19.57
N VAL A 148 -2.69 -4.16 20.19
CA VAL A 148 -3.18 -4.15 21.57
C VAL A 148 -2.83 -5.48 22.24
N GLY A 149 -2.15 -5.44 23.39
CA GLY A 149 -1.72 -6.64 24.09
C GLY A 149 -0.71 -7.48 23.30
N GLY A 150 0.09 -6.85 22.44
CA GLY A 150 1.06 -7.51 21.56
C GLY A 150 0.43 -8.24 20.35
N LYS A 151 -0.85 -8.01 20.06
CA LYS A 151 -1.56 -8.55 18.89
C LYS A 151 -2.00 -7.45 17.96
N ALA A 152 -1.93 -7.68 16.65
CA ALA A 152 -2.42 -6.75 15.66
C ALA A 152 -3.94 -6.48 15.81
N VAL A 153 -4.35 -5.26 15.47
CA VAL A 153 -5.76 -4.89 15.36
C VAL A 153 -6.27 -5.36 14.00
N GLU A 154 -6.92 -6.52 14.00
CA GLU A 154 -7.41 -7.18 12.79
C GLU A 154 -8.76 -7.86 13.01
N ALA A 155 -9.44 -8.17 11.90
CA ALA A 155 -10.65 -8.99 11.85
C ALA A 155 -10.58 -9.95 10.67
N SER A 156 -11.06 -11.18 10.87
CA SER A 156 -11.05 -12.22 9.83
C SER A 156 -12.43 -12.83 9.65
N ILE A 157 -12.77 -13.19 8.41
CA ILE A 157 -13.97 -13.93 8.05
C ILE A 157 -13.63 -15.10 7.11
N PRO A 158 -14.39 -16.20 7.15
CA PRO A 158 -14.33 -17.18 6.08
C PRO A 158 -14.92 -16.59 4.79
N LEU A 159 -14.30 -16.89 3.66
CA LEU A 159 -14.78 -16.56 2.32
C LEU A 159 -14.63 -17.79 1.43
N THR A 160 -15.64 -18.10 0.61
CA THR A 160 -15.58 -19.25 -0.31
C THR A 160 -15.58 -18.75 -1.74
N GLY A 161 -14.49 -18.97 -2.48
CA GLY A 161 -14.46 -18.73 -3.92
C GLY A 161 -15.17 -19.84 -4.67
N ALA A 162 -15.88 -19.46 -5.74
CA ALA A 162 -16.66 -20.37 -6.58
C ALA A 162 -15.97 -20.57 -7.93
N THR A 163 -16.15 -21.76 -8.53
CA THR A 163 -15.75 -21.99 -9.92
C THR A 163 -16.44 -20.97 -10.85
N PRO A 164 -15.73 -20.36 -11.82
CA PRO A 164 -16.35 -19.53 -12.85
C PRO A 164 -17.31 -20.34 -13.75
N GLY A 165 -18.57 -20.46 -13.36
CA GLY A 165 -19.58 -21.17 -14.14
C GLY A 165 -20.96 -21.24 -13.50
N GLY A 166 -21.92 -20.44 -14.00
CA GLY A 166 -23.34 -20.73 -13.76
C GLY A 166 -24.32 -19.55 -13.62
N ALA A 167 -23.89 -18.30 -13.64
CA ALA A 167 -24.80 -17.15 -13.76
C ALA A 167 -24.69 -16.57 -15.18
N GLY A 168 -25.76 -16.65 -15.95
CA GLY A 168 -25.71 -16.36 -17.39
C GLY A 168 -25.89 -14.87 -17.71
N HIS A 169 -24.87 -14.27 -18.33
CA HIS A 169 -25.05 -13.14 -19.24
C HIS A 169 -24.05 -13.24 -20.39
N THR A 170 -24.58 -13.37 -21.61
CA THR A 170 -23.77 -13.52 -22.82
C THR A 170 -23.29 -12.17 -23.32
N HIS A 171 -22.03 -11.84 -23.08
CA HIS A 171 -21.35 -10.89 -23.95
C HIS A 171 -21.15 -11.54 -25.32
N ALA A 172 -22.06 -11.23 -26.24
CA ALA A 172 -21.90 -11.55 -27.65
C ALA A 172 -20.67 -10.80 -28.18
N ALA A 173 -19.55 -11.50 -28.27
CA ALA A 173 -18.34 -10.95 -28.87
C ALA A 173 -18.63 -10.61 -30.35
N PRO A 174 -18.37 -9.38 -30.82
CA PRO A 174 -18.48 -9.07 -32.23
C PRO A 174 -17.48 -9.93 -33.01
N SER A 175 -17.96 -10.65 -34.02
CA SER A 175 -17.12 -11.51 -34.84
C SER A 175 -16.07 -10.69 -35.60
N PRO A 176 -14.79 -11.10 -35.60
CA PRO A 176 -13.77 -10.39 -36.39
C PRO A 176 -14.05 -10.59 -37.89
N PRO A 177 -13.93 -9.55 -38.73
CA PRO A 177 -13.98 -9.71 -40.17
C PRO A 177 -12.74 -10.46 -40.67
N SER A 178 -12.93 -11.41 -41.58
CA SER A 178 -11.84 -12.15 -42.22
C SER A 178 -10.97 -11.23 -43.08
N ALA A 179 -9.69 -11.07 -42.72
CA ALA A 179 -8.72 -10.33 -43.52
C ALA A 179 -8.02 -11.26 -44.53
N THR A 180 -8.07 -10.88 -45.81
CA THR A 180 -7.21 -11.42 -46.87
C THR A 180 -5.75 -10.97 -46.66
N PRO A 181 -4.73 -11.74 -47.09
CA PRO A 181 -3.34 -11.34 -46.93
C PRO A 181 -2.96 -10.29 -47.98
N GLN A 182 -2.52 -9.11 -47.55
CA GLN A 182 -1.89 -8.14 -48.45
C GLN A 182 -0.65 -7.49 -47.82
N SER A 183 0.29 -7.15 -48.71
CA SER A 183 1.72 -6.92 -48.53
C SER A 183 2.18 -5.99 -47.40
N ALA A 184 3.42 -6.24 -46.96
CA ALA A 184 4.15 -5.51 -45.94
C ALA A 184 4.26 -3.98 -46.18
N THR A 185 4.16 -3.20 -45.10
CA THR A 185 4.94 -1.97 -44.92
C THR A 185 5.13 -1.61 -43.43
N THR A 186 6.38 -1.37 -43.04
CA THR A 186 6.84 -0.60 -41.85
C THR A 186 6.61 -1.22 -40.45
N PRO A 187 7.60 -1.17 -39.51
CA PRO A 187 7.40 -1.57 -38.12
C PRO A 187 6.43 -0.62 -37.41
N SER A 188 5.37 -1.16 -36.80
CA SER A 188 4.50 -0.39 -35.91
C SER A 188 5.26 -0.01 -34.65
N ALA A 189 5.43 1.29 -34.39
CA ALA A 189 5.88 1.75 -33.09
C ALA A 189 4.87 1.32 -32.00
N ALA A 190 5.37 0.87 -30.85
CA ALA A 190 4.51 0.55 -29.71
C ALA A 190 3.72 1.81 -29.29
N PRO A 191 2.47 1.69 -28.79
CA PRO A 191 1.66 2.84 -28.42
C PRO A 191 2.36 3.73 -27.39
N GLN A 192 2.88 4.87 -27.83
CA GLN A 192 3.66 5.79 -27.00
C GLN A 192 2.81 6.26 -25.83
N ALA A 193 3.30 6.09 -24.60
CA ALA A 193 2.63 6.57 -23.39
C ALA A 193 2.52 8.10 -23.40
N ASP A 194 1.43 8.62 -22.83
CA ASP A 194 1.19 10.06 -22.73
C ASP A 194 2.12 10.70 -21.68
N ARG A 195 2.53 9.90 -20.69
CA ARG A 195 3.47 10.28 -19.63
C ARG A 195 4.37 9.14 -19.21
N THR A 196 5.61 9.44 -18.83
CA THR A 196 6.53 8.48 -18.20
C THR A 196 6.87 8.93 -16.78
N ILE A 197 6.79 8.00 -15.83
CA ILE A 197 7.21 8.14 -14.43
C ILE A 197 8.43 7.25 -14.26
N THR A 198 9.55 7.80 -13.81
CA THR A 198 10.79 7.04 -13.58
C THR A 198 11.05 6.84 -12.10
N LEU A 199 11.24 5.59 -11.68
CA LEU A 199 11.44 5.17 -10.30
C LEU A 199 12.70 4.29 -10.21
N THR A 200 13.45 4.41 -9.12
CA THR A 200 14.65 3.59 -8.88
C THR A 200 14.66 3.08 -7.45
N VAL A 201 14.79 1.77 -7.28
CA VAL A 201 15.03 1.12 -5.98
C VAL A 201 16.53 0.83 -5.85
N ARG A 202 17.14 1.27 -4.75
CA ARG A 202 18.50 0.89 -4.37
C ARG A 202 18.61 0.69 -2.87
N ALA A 203 19.07 -0.48 -2.44
CA ALA A 203 19.24 -0.86 -1.03
C ALA A 203 17.99 -0.57 -0.18
N GLY A 204 16.81 -0.91 -0.70
CA GLY A 204 15.50 -0.67 -0.05
C GLY A 204 15.01 0.79 -0.07
N LYS A 205 15.74 1.72 -0.69
CA LYS A 205 15.34 3.12 -0.84
C LYS A 205 14.83 3.40 -2.25
N VAL A 206 13.65 4.02 -2.35
CA VAL A 206 13.08 4.49 -3.61
C VAL A 206 13.53 5.93 -3.92
N THR A 207 13.80 6.22 -5.19
CA THR A 207 14.09 7.56 -5.72
C THR A 207 13.27 7.81 -7.01
N PRO A 208 12.52 8.92 -7.14
CA PRO A 208 12.18 9.89 -6.09
C PRO A 208 11.55 9.20 -4.86
N ALA A 209 11.54 9.89 -3.72
CA ALA A 209 10.93 9.33 -2.50
C ALA A 209 9.45 8.99 -2.76
N PRO A 210 8.90 7.91 -2.17
CA PRO A 210 7.52 7.51 -2.41
C PRO A 210 6.57 8.66 -2.08
N GLY A 211 5.59 8.86 -2.95
CA GLY A 211 4.64 9.94 -2.86
C GLY A 211 3.57 9.83 -3.94
N ARG A 212 2.61 10.73 -3.86
CA ARG A 212 1.44 10.75 -4.75
C ARG A 212 1.75 11.47 -6.06
N ILE A 213 1.34 10.85 -7.17
CA ILE A 213 1.40 11.39 -8.51
C ILE A 213 -0.03 11.48 -9.03
N GLU A 214 -0.51 12.69 -9.29
CA GLU A 214 -1.80 12.89 -9.95
C GLU A 214 -1.73 12.49 -11.43
N VAL A 215 -2.75 11.77 -11.90
CA VAL A 215 -2.91 11.24 -13.25
C VAL A 215 -4.34 11.57 -13.71
N THR A 216 -4.51 11.93 -14.97
CA THR A 216 -5.83 12.22 -15.54
C THR A 216 -6.54 10.92 -15.91
N ARG A 217 -7.85 10.80 -15.65
CA ARG A 217 -8.60 9.63 -16.09
C ARG A 217 -8.49 9.42 -17.61
N GLY A 218 -8.03 8.24 -18.03
CA GLY A 218 -7.77 7.86 -19.42
C GLY A 218 -6.34 8.08 -19.91
N GLU A 219 -5.48 8.74 -19.13
CA GLU A 219 -4.06 8.96 -19.44
C GLU A 219 -3.30 7.62 -19.48
N ARG A 220 -2.47 7.39 -20.50
CA ARG A 220 -1.58 6.22 -20.57
C ARG A 220 -0.24 6.54 -19.94
N VAL A 221 0.03 5.91 -18.80
CA VAL A 221 1.21 6.12 -17.97
C VAL A 221 2.19 4.97 -18.14
N ALA A 222 3.44 5.28 -18.47
CA ALA A 222 4.57 4.36 -18.43
C ALA A 222 5.27 4.46 -17.07
N LEU A 223 5.17 3.41 -16.26
CA LEU A 223 5.97 3.21 -15.04
C LEU A 223 7.30 2.57 -15.43
N ARG A 224 8.36 3.36 -15.45
CA ARG A 224 9.72 2.94 -15.82
C ARG A 224 10.55 2.76 -14.57
N VAL A 225 10.88 1.51 -14.24
CA VAL A 225 11.42 1.12 -12.92
C VAL A 225 12.74 0.38 -13.09
N THR A 226 13.71 0.72 -12.25
CA THR A 226 14.97 -0.03 -12.11
C THR A 226 15.14 -0.43 -10.64
N SER A 227 15.38 -1.71 -10.36
CA SER A 227 15.65 -2.21 -9.00
C SER A 227 17.05 -2.82 -8.92
N ASP A 228 17.73 -2.72 -7.78
CA ASP A 228 18.99 -3.43 -7.52
C ASP A 228 18.80 -4.88 -7.05
N ARG A 229 17.55 -5.33 -6.91
CA ARG A 229 17.15 -6.72 -6.66
C ARG A 229 16.11 -7.19 -7.67
N ALA A 230 16.04 -8.51 -7.87
CA ALA A 230 14.98 -9.12 -8.65
C ALA A 230 13.67 -9.11 -7.84
N ASP A 231 12.57 -8.69 -8.45
CA ASP A 231 11.25 -8.58 -7.83
C ASP A 231 10.15 -8.52 -8.93
N THR A 232 8.91 -8.23 -8.57
CA THR A 232 7.79 -7.97 -9.49
C THR A 232 7.21 -6.59 -9.19
N LEU A 233 7.11 -5.72 -10.19
CA LEU A 233 6.35 -4.48 -10.12
C LEU A 233 4.86 -4.81 -10.16
N HIS A 234 4.10 -4.38 -9.16
CA HIS A 234 2.64 -4.55 -9.10
C HIS A 234 1.93 -3.19 -9.02
N VAL A 235 0.83 -3.03 -9.76
CA VAL A 235 -0.08 -1.87 -9.66
C VAL A 235 -1.43 -2.33 -9.09
N HIS A 236 -1.65 -1.99 -7.82
CA HIS A 236 -2.86 -2.37 -7.08
C HIS A 236 -4.12 -1.82 -7.73
N GLY A 237 -5.19 -2.62 -7.75
CA GLY A 237 -6.46 -2.25 -8.40
C GLY A 237 -6.40 -2.18 -9.93
N TYR A 238 -5.28 -2.58 -10.54
CA TYR A 238 -5.13 -2.70 -11.99
C TYR A 238 -4.80 -4.13 -12.45
N ASP A 239 -4.46 -5.02 -11.51
CA ASP A 239 -3.98 -6.39 -11.76
C ASP A 239 -2.90 -6.41 -12.85
N LYS A 240 -1.98 -5.42 -12.78
CA LYS A 240 -0.85 -5.28 -13.69
C LYS A 240 0.44 -5.57 -12.97
N GLU A 241 1.10 -6.62 -13.45
CA GLU A 241 2.41 -7.05 -12.98
C GLU A 241 3.45 -6.99 -14.10
N LEU A 242 4.70 -6.74 -13.72
CA LEU A 242 5.86 -6.85 -14.59
C LEU A 242 7.08 -7.30 -13.79
N ALA A 243 7.76 -8.36 -14.24
CA ALA A 243 9.02 -8.78 -13.64
C ALA A 243 10.07 -7.66 -13.69
N LEU A 244 10.75 -7.42 -12.58
CA LEU A 244 11.87 -6.49 -12.44
C LEU A 244 13.17 -7.30 -12.31
N PRO A 245 13.98 -7.48 -13.38
CA PRO A 245 15.28 -8.12 -13.25
C PRO A 245 16.28 -7.22 -12.52
N ALA A 246 17.11 -7.80 -11.65
CA ALA A 246 18.10 -7.05 -10.88
C ALA A 246 19.05 -6.24 -11.80
N GLY A 247 19.13 -4.93 -11.56
CA GLY A 247 19.98 -3.99 -12.28
C GLY A 247 19.48 -3.60 -13.68
N GLN A 248 18.32 -4.09 -14.13
CA GLN A 248 17.75 -3.76 -15.43
C GLN A 248 16.56 -2.80 -15.30
N GLU A 249 16.35 -1.98 -16.33
CA GLU A 249 15.18 -1.10 -16.43
C GLU A 249 14.03 -1.88 -17.10
N ALA A 250 12.86 -1.84 -16.48
CA ALA A 250 11.62 -2.42 -17.00
C ALA A 250 10.54 -1.33 -17.10
N THR A 251 9.62 -1.45 -18.07
CA THR A 251 8.54 -0.46 -18.28
C THR A 251 7.17 -1.14 -18.36
N LEU A 252 6.28 -0.80 -17.43
CA LEU A 252 4.88 -1.20 -17.42
C LEU A 252 4.04 -0.02 -17.92
N VAL A 253 3.20 -0.24 -18.95
CA VAL A 253 2.26 0.78 -19.46
C VAL A 253 0.85 0.44 -19.00
N LEU A 254 0.18 1.40 -18.37
CA LEU A 254 -1.20 1.30 -17.90
C LEU A 254 -2.06 2.45 -18.48
N THR A 255 -3.34 2.21 -18.70
CA THR A 255 -4.34 3.25 -18.98
C THR A 255 -5.07 3.57 -17.68
N ALA A 256 -5.06 4.83 -17.24
CA ALA A 256 -5.66 5.25 -15.98
C ALA A 256 -7.20 5.43 -16.08
N ASP A 257 -7.93 4.39 -16.49
CA ASP A 257 -9.37 4.39 -16.72
C ASP A 257 -10.27 4.31 -15.47
N ARG A 258 -9.72 3.98 -14.29
CA ARG A 258 -10.41 3.88 -12.99
C ARG A 258 -10.04 5.10 -12.14
N THR A 259 -11.01 5.83 -11.60
CA THR A 259 -10.76 6.91 -10.63
C THR A 259 -10.44 6.32 -9.25
N GLY A 260 -9.45 6.87 -8.54
CA GLY A 260 -9.06 6.36 -7.21
C GLY A 260 -7.59 6.61 -6.88
N LEU A 261 -7.14 6.02 -5.77
CA LEU A 261 -5.74 6.01 -5.35
C LEU A 261 -5.19 4.57 -5.49
N PHE A 262 -4.22 4.39 -6.37
CA PHE A 262 -3.66 3.08 -6.71
C PHE A 262 -2.18 3.04 -6.35
N GLU A 263 -1.75 2.04 -5.58
CA GLU A 263 -0.34 1.91 -5.22
C GLU A 263 0.46 1.15 -6.27
N VAL A 264 1.68 1.61 -6.45
CA VAL A 264 2.70 0.95 -7.26
C VAL A 264 3.78 0.48 -6.29
N GLU A 265 3.99 -0.83 -6.19
CA GLU A 265 4.95 -1.43 -5.25
C GLU A 265 5.76 -2.56 -5.90
N THR A 266 6.79 -3.02 -5.21
CA THR A 266 7.40 -4.32 -5.47
C THR A 266 6.63 -5.40 -4.69
N HIS A 267 6.14 -6.43 -5.36
CA HIS A 267 5.27 -7.46 -4.77
C HIS A 267 5.98 -8.34 -3.73
N GLU A 268 7.21 -8.80 -3.99
CA GLU A 268 7.90 -9.75 -3.10
C GLU A 268 8.58 -9.03 -1.91
N SER A 269 8.97 -7.77 -2.09
CA SER A 269 9.60 -6.95 -1.03
C SER A 269 8.65 -5.97 -0.33
N ASP A 270 7.37 -5.93 -0.68
CA ASP A 270 6.33 -5.01 -0.15
C ASP A 270 6.68 -3.50 -0.19
N LEU A 271 7.68 -3.11 -1.00
CA LEU A 271 8.21 -1.76 -1.05
C LEU A 271 7.37 -0.85 -1.97
N VAL A 272 6.59 0.05 -1.36
CA VAL A 272 5.84 1.10 -2.06
C VAL A 272 6.79 2.02 -2.83
N LEU A 273 6.58 2.13 -4.14
CA LEU A 273 7.35 3.00 -5.03
C LEU A 273 6.69 4.36 -5.22
N THR A 274 5.37 4.38 -5.44
CA THR A 274 4.56 5.61 -5.60
C THR A 274 3.07 5.29 -5.48
N GLN A 275 2.22 6.32 -5.42
CA GLN A 275 0.77 6.18 -5.50
C GLN A 275 0.24 7.01 -6.68
N LEU A 276 -0.57 6.44 -7.54
CA LEU A 276 -1.26 7.14 -8.63
C LEU A 276 -2.64 7.59 -8.15
N LEU A 277 -2.86 8.91 -8.06
CA LEU A 277 -4.19 9.49 -7.84
C LEU A 277 -4.82 9.79 -9.20
N VAL A 278 -5.78 8.97 -9.62
CA VAL A 278 -6.49 9.12 -10.89
C VAL A 278 -7.78 9.91 -10.67
N ARG A 279 -7.92 11.02 -11.41
CA ARG A 279 -9.05 11.96 -11.32
C ARG A 279 -9.57 12.41 -12.69
#